data_AF-A0A8T1A2S2-F1
#
_entry.id   AF-A0A8T1A2S2-F1
#
_cell.length_a   1.000
_cell.length_b   1.000
_cell.length_c   1.000
_cell.angle_alpha   90.00
_cell.angle_beta   90.00
_cell.angle_gamma   90.00
#
_symmetry.space_group_name_H-M   'P 1'
#
loop_
_entity.id
_entity.type
_entity.pdbx_description
1 polymer ?
#
loop_
_entity_poly.entity_id
_entity_poly.type
_entity_poly.pdbx_seq_one_letter_code
_entity_poly.pdbx_strand_id
1 'polypeptide(L)'
;KYGMNPLKRISGHNELDPNRKSDPYKNALKIMGISKAQFLNDVAAELKDCSAPESPTKTEVSEDDEPMKLDKWALDMLVKNLTDFKDKGFFTDEAWITKAKNGTLTASELAFLNTILIARAVKK
;
A
#
# COMPACT_ATOMS: atom_id res chain seq x y z
N LYS A 1 8.19 -20.40 -5.03
CA LYS A 1 6.92 -21.09 -5.36
C LYS A 1 7.20 -22.18 -6.40
N TYR A 2 6.66 -23.39 -6.24
CA TYR A 2 7.04 -24.59 -7.03
C TYR A 2 6.29 -24.76 -8.38
N GLY A 3 5.66 -23.73 -8.93
CA GLY A 3 4.99 -23.78 -10.24
C GLY A 3 3.88 -24.83 -10.37
N MET A 4 3.29 -25.28 -9.25
CA MET A 4 2.29 -26.34 -9.25
C MET A 4 0.90 -25.79 -9.57
N ASN A 5 0.19 -26.46 -10.49
CA ASN A 5 -1.19 -26.12 -10.82
C ASN A 5 -2.15 -26.79 -9.81
N PRO A 6 -2.91 -26.02 -9.00
CA PRO A 6 -3.78 -26.56 -7.96
C PRO A 6 -4.89 -27.45 -8.53
N LEU A 7 -5.39 -27.17 -9.73
CA LEU A 7 -6.46 -27.95 -10.38
C LEU A 7 -6.05 -29.39 -10.70
N LYS A 8 -4.74 -29.65 -10.87
CA LYS A 8 -4.20 -30.98 -11.25
C LYS A 8 -3.42 -31.67 -10.14
N ARG A 9 -3.01 -30.94 -9.10
CA ARG A 9 -2.06 -31.43 -8.08
C ARG A 9 -2.68 -31.54 -6.68
N ILE A 10 -3.90 -31.07 -6.49
CA ILE A 10 -4.63 -31.25 -5.23
C ILE A 10 -5.42 -32.57 -5.32
N SER A 11 -5.07 -33.50 -4.46
CA SER A 11 -5.75 -34.79 -4.31
C SER A 11 -6.30 -34.93 -2.91
N GLY A 12 -7.52 -35.45 -2.81
CA GLY A 12 -8.15 -35.73 -1.52
C GLY A 12 -7.62 -37.04 -0.92
N HIS A 13 -7.67 -37.18 0.42
CA HIS A 13 -7.34 -38.45 1.06
C HIS A 13 -8.23 -39.60 0.59
N ASN A 14 -9.48 -39.33 0.21
CA ASN A 14 -10.41 -40.26 -0.39
C ASN A 14 -10.00 -40.74 -1.80
N GLU A 15 -9.11 -40.04 -2.47
CA GLU A 15 -8.59 -40.39 -3.80
C GLU A 15 -7.27 -41.17 -3.69
N LEU A 16 -6.48 -40.86 -2.66
CA LEU A 16 -5.23 -41.57 -2.34
C LEU A 16 -5.47 -42.89 -1.61
N ASP A 17 -6.53 -42.96 -0.79
CA ASP A 17 -6.89 -44.14 -0.01
C ASP A 17 -8.42 -44.28 0.13
N PRO A 18 -9.09 -44.76 -0.94
CA PRO A 18 -10.55 -44.82 -0.99
C PRO A 18 -11.16 -45.86 -0.05
N ASN A 19 -10.39 -46.84 0.41
CA ASN A 19 -10.87 -47.96 1.23
C ASN A 19 -10.86 -47.65 2.73
N ARG A 20 -10.07 -46.66 3.16
CA ARG A 20 -9.92 -46.30 4.58
C ARG A 20 -10.38 -44.89 4.90
N LYS A 21 -10.44 -43.98 3.92
CA LYS A 21 -10.71 -42.54 4.14
C LYS A 21 -11.79 -42.00 3.20
N SER A 22 -12.68 -41.19 3.77
CA SER A 22 -13.80 -40.54 3.07
C SER A 22 -13.59 -39.03 2.84
N ASP A 23 -12.62 -38.42 3.52
CA ASP A 23 -12.40 -36.98 3.46
C ASP A 23 -11.51 -36.57 2.27
N PRO A 24 -11.62 -35.35 1.74
CA PRO A 24 -12.58 -34.30 2.10
C PRO A 24 -13.85 -34.34 1.24
N TYR A 25 -13.83 -34.97 0.06
CA TYR A 25 -14.91 -34.82 -0.94
C TYR A 25 -16.16 -35.67 -0.69
N LYS A 26 -16.04 -36.82 -0.01
CA LYS A 26 -17.21 -37.70 0.24
C LYS A 26 -17.96 -37.33 1.52
N ASN A 27 -17.30 -36.70 2.48
CA ASN A 27 -17.87 -36.36 3.79
C ASN A 27 -17.80 -34.85 4.07
N ALA A 28 -16.64 -34.32 4.44
CA ALA A 28 -16.49 -32.94 4.92
C ALA A 28 -17.06 -31.85 3.97
N LEU A 29 -16.66 -31.84 2.70
CA LEU A 29 -17.12 -30.84 1.72
C LEU A 29 -18.59 -31.02 1.33
N LYS A 30 -19.07 -32.28 1.34
CA LYS A 30 -20.46 -32.61 1.04
C LYS A 30 -21.42 -32.06 2.10
N ILE A 31 -21.04 -32.12 3.38
CA ILE A 31 -21.84 -31.56 4.49
C ILE A 31 -21.98 -30.03 4.33
N MET A 32 -20.94 -29.36 3.80
CA MET A 32 -20.94 -27.93 3.56
C MET A 32 -21.61 -27.52 2.24
N GLY A 33 -22.10 -28.48 1.44
CA GLY A 33 -22.68 -28.20 0.12
C GLY A 33 -21.66 -27.71 -0.92
N ILE A 34 -20.36 -27.90 -0.67
CA ILE A 34 -19.27 -27.46 -1.54
C ILE A 34 -18.82 -28.64 -2.40
N SER A 35 -18.79 -28.44 -3.71
CA SER A 35 -18.26 -29.43 -4.65
C SER A 35 -16.74 -29.37 -4.73
N LYS A 36 -16.11 -30.49 -5.11
CA LYS A 36 -14.67 -30.54 -5.41
C LYS A 36 -14.26 -29.46 -6.43
N ALA A 37 -15.09 -29.23 -7.45
CA ALA A 37 -14.83 -28.24 -8.49
C ALA A 37 -14.82 -26.81 -7.93
N GLN A 38 -15.76 -26.48 -7.04
CA GLN A 38 -15.78 -25.18 -6.35
C GLN A 38 -14.52 -24.99 -5.51
N PHE A 39 -14.17 -25.95 -4.66
CA PHE A 39 -12.96 -25.89 -3.84
C PHE A 39 -11.68 -25.69 -4.67
N LEU A 40 -11.53 -26.41 -5.78
CA LEU A 40 -10.35 -26.29 -6.65
C LEU A 40 -10.30 -24.95 -7.38
N ASN A 41 -11.45 -24.40 -7.78
CA ASN A 41 -11.52 -23.09 -8.40
C ASN A 41 -11.19 -21.97 -7.41
N ASP A 42 -11.66 -22.08 -6.17
CA ASP A 42 -11.38 -21.10 -5.10
C ASP A 42 -9.88 -21.06 -4.81
N VAL A 43 -9.25 -22.23 -4.63
CA VAL A 43 -7.79 -22.31 -4.41
C VAL A 43 -6.99 -21.79 -5.61
N ALA A 44 -7.48 -22.03 -6.83
CA ALA A 44 -6.84 -21.49 -8.04
C ALA A 44 -6.96 -19.97 -8.13
N ALA A 45 -8.10 -19.40 -7.72
CA ALA A 45 -8.33 -17.96 -7.64
C ALA A 45 -7.43 -17.33 -6.57
N GLU A 46 -7.42 -17.88 -5.34
CA GLU A 46 -6.55 -17.40 -4.25
C GLU A 46 -5.07 -17.49 -4.62
N LEU A 47 -4.65 -18.57 -5.28
CA LEU A 47 -3.27 -18.71 -5.73
C LEU A 47 -2.94 -17.65 -6.80
N LYS A 48 -3.87 -17.36 -7.73
CA LYS A 48 -3.70 -16.32 -8.75
C LYS A 48 -3.62 -14.94 -8.10
N ASP A 49 -4.45 -14.64 -7.11
CA ASP A 49 -4.43 -13.37 -6.38
C ASP A 49 -3.14 -13.22 -5.57
N CYS A 50 -2.68 -14.30 -4.92
CA CYS A 50 -1.41 -14.32 -4.19
C CYS A 50 -0.16 -14.37 -5.09
N SER A 51 -0.30 -14.75 -6.37
CA SER A 51 0.83 -14.91 -7.32
C SER A 51 0.84 -13.87 -8.42
N ALA A 52 -0.20 -13.07 -8.55
CA ALA A 52 -0.09 -11.78 -9.19
C ALA A 52 1.09 -11.07 -8.52
N PRO A 53 2.12 -10.62 -9.29
CA PRO A 53 2.91 -9.52 -8.77
C PRO A 53 1.88 -8.46 -8.43
N GLU A 54 1.90 -7.97 -7.19
CA GLU A 54 1.07 -6.87 -6.75
C GLU A 54 0.87 -5.95 -7.96
N SER A 55 -0.33 -5.94 -8.55
CA SER A 55 -0.73 -4.76 -9.31
C SER A 55 -0.40 -3.65 -8.34
N PRO A 56 0.43 -2.65 -8.75
CA PRO A 56 1.03 -1.72 -7.81
C PRO A 56 -0.09 -1.37 -6.89
N THR A 57 0.15 -1.69 -5.63
CA THR A 57 -0.71 -1.47 -4.49
C THR A 57 -1.64 -0.33 -4.90
N LYS A 58 -2.94 -0.40 -4.63
CA LYS A 58 -3.51 0.84 -4.13
C LYS A 58 -2.64 1.14 -2.92
N THR A 59 -1.51 1.80 -3.14
CA THR A 59 -0.90 2.72 -2.23
C THR A 59 -2.16 3.46 -1.86
N GLU A 60 -2.70 3.15 -0.69
CA GLU A 60 -3.29 4.17 0.11
C GLU A 60 -2.18 5.19 0.13
N VAL A 61 -2.19 6.06 -0.88
CA VAL A 61 -1.41 7.28 -0.88
C VAL A 61 -2.00 7.89 0.36
N SER A 62 -1.24 7.78 1.45
CA SER A 62 -1.62 8.37 2.71
C SER A 62 -2.05 9.79 2.35
N GLU A 63 -3.14 10.31 2.94
CA GLU A 63 -3.57 11.67 2.62
C GLU A 63 -2.40 12.68 2.77
N ASP A 64 -1.38 12.30 3.55
CA ASP A 64 -0.12 13.00 3.75
C ASP A 64 0.84 13.05 2.55
N ASP A 65 0.70 12.16 1.56
CA ASP A 65 1.48 12.12 0.31
C ASP A 65 0.76 12.78 -0.88
N GLU A 66 -0.51 13.18 -0.72
CA GLU A 66 -1.17 14.04 -1.70
C GLU A 66 -0.67 15.50 -1.55
N PRO A 67 -0.60 16.26 -2.66
CA PRO A 67 -0.37 17.69 -2.59
C PRO A 67 -1.41 18.38 -1.71
N MET A 68 -0.96 19.26 -0.81
CA MET A 68 -1.84 19.96 0.10
C MET A 68 -2.83 20.86 -0.68
N LYS A 69 -4.11 20.75 -0.35
CA LYS A 69 -5.18 21.61 -0.86
C LYS A 69 -5.24 22.88 -0.02
N LEU A 70 -4.48 23.90 -0.41
CA LEU A 70 -4.45 25.21 0.25
C LEU A 70 -5.15 26.29 -0.59
N ASP A 71 -5.83 27.21 0.09
CA ASP A 71 -6.31 28.44 -0.56
C ASP A 71 -5.12 29.30 -1.04
N LYS A 72 -5.36 30.11 -2.08
CA LYS A 72 -4.33 30.97 -2.69
C LYS A 72 -3.59 31.84 -1.66
N TRP A 73 -4.32 32.45 -0.72
CA TRP A 73 -3.73 33.31 0.31
C TRP A 73 -2.81 32.53 1.26
N ALA A 74 -3.17 31.30 1.61
CA ALA A 74 -2.40 30.45 2.49
C ALA A 74 -1.12 29.96 1.79
N LEU A 75 -1.22 29.65 0.49
CA LEU A 75 -0.09 29.30 -0.36
C LEU A 75 0.89 30.48 -0.51
N ASP A 76 0.38 31.70 -0.75
CA ASP A 76 1.20 32.91 -0.84
C ASP A 76 1.93 33.20 0.48
N MET A 77 1.25 33.03 1.62
CA MET A 77 1.86 33.15 2.94
C MET A 77 2.94 32.09 3.19
N LEU A 78 2.68 30.84 2.79
CA LEU A 78 3.65 29.74 2.91
C LEU A 78 4.91 30.01 2.07
N VAL A 79 4.75 30.41 0.81
CA VAL A 79 5.87 30.75 -0.07
C VAL A 79 6.71 31.90 0.50
N LYS A 80 6.05 32.93 1.04
CA LYS A 80 6.74 34.06 1.69
C LYS A 80 7.55 33.59 2.90
N ASN A 81 6.95 32.83 3.81
CA ASN A 81 7.63 32.34 5.00
C ASN A 81 8.82 31.42 4.66
N LEU A 82 8.65 30.52 3.68
CA LEU A 82 9.74 29.64 3.22
C LEU A 82 10.90 30.44 2.63
N THR A 83 10.60 31.51 1.88
CA THR A 83 11.64 32.41 1.35
C THR A 83 12.40 33.10 2.48
N ASP A 84 11.68 33.67 3.45
CA ASP A 84 12.30 34.32 4.62
C ASP A 84 13.17 33.35 5.45
N PHE A 85 12.73 32.09 5.59
CA PHE A 85 13.50 31.07 6.31
C PHE A 85 14.74 30.62 5.57
N LYS A 86 14.68 30.53 4.23
CA LYS A 86 15.85 30.28 3.40
C LYS A 86 16.87 31.42 3.53
N ASP A 87 16.43 32.68 3.45
CA ASP A 87 17.30 33.85 3.56
C ASP A 87 17.97 33.95 4.94
N LYS A 88 17.27 33.49 5.99
CA LYS A 88 17.81 33.35 7.35
C LYS A 88 18.72 32.11 7.54
N GLY A 89 18.90 31.28 6.51
CA GLY A 89 19.78 30.12 6.53
C GLY A 89 19.22 28.88 7.25
N PHE A 90 17.89 28.81 7.48
CA PHE A 90 17.29 27.64 8.13
C PHE A 90 17.28 26.40 7.22
N PHE A 91 17.30 26.59 5.91
CA PHE A 91 17.54 25.54 4.92
C PHE A 91 18.09 26.20 3.64
N THR A 92 18.70 25.41 2.75
CA THR A 92 19.37 25.91 1.54
C THR A 92 18.63 25.54 0.26
N ASP A 93 17.78 24.53 0.30
CA ASP A 93 17.14 23.95 -0.87
C ASP A 93 15.93 24.79 -1.34
N GLU A 94 15.98 25.25 -2.60
CA GLU A 94 14.89 25.99 -3.25
C GLU A 94 13.74 25.09 -3.72
N ALA A 95 13.94 23.77 -3.74
CA ALA A 95 12.92 22.81 -4.14
C ALA A 95 11.65 22.97 -3.29
N TRP A 96 11.79 23.25 -1.99
CA TRP A 96 10.65 23.46 -1.08
C TRP A 96 9.79 24.67 -1.48
N ILE A 97 10.42 25.77 -1.86
CA ILE A 97 9.72 27.00 -2.31
C ILE A 97 9.04 26.74 -3.66
N THR A 98 9.72 26.01 -4.56
CA THR A 98 9.20 25.68 -5.89
C THR A 98 7.99 24.74 -5.81
N LYS A 99 8.06 23.72 -4.96
CA LYS A 99 6.93 22.81 -4.68
C LYS A 99 5.74 23.55 -4.07
N ALA A 100 5.99 24.48 -3.15
CA ALA A 100 4.93 25.32 -2.58
C ALA A 100 4.27 26.21 -3.65
N LYS A 101 5.05 26.86 -4.52
CA LYS A 101 4.52 27.68 -5.63
C LYS A 101 3.69 26.88 -6.63
N ASN A 102 4.12 25.66 -6.92
CA ASN A 102 3.44 24.78 -7.87
C ASN A 102 2.26 24.03 -7.25
N GLY A 103 2.03 24.18 -5.93
CA GLY A 103 0.98 23.45 -5.22
C GLY A 103 1.22 21.94 -5.19
N THR A 104 2.48 21.50 -5.28
CA THR A 104 2.88 20.08 -5.27
C THR A 104 3.52 19.65 -3.95
N LEU A 105 3.54 20.54 -2.95
CA LEU A 105 4.09 20.26 -1.63
C LEU A 105 3.09 19.43 -0.83
N THR A 106 3.55 18.33 -0.23
CA THR A 106 2.70 17.43 0.57
C THR A 106 2.70 17.81 2.05
N ALA A 107 1.76 17.24 2.83
CA ALA A 107 1.69 17.51 4.27
C ALA A 107 2.87 16.88 5.02
N SER A 108 3.29 15.68 4.61
CA SER A 108 4.47 14.99 5.16
C SER A 108 5.76 15.81 4.96
N GLU A 109 5.91 16.40 3.77
CA GLU A 109 7.01 17.29 3.42
C GLU A 109 7.03 18.56 4.27
N LEU A 110 5.88 19.19 4.47
CA LEU A 110 5.76 20.38 5.34
C LEU A 110 6.07 20.03 6.81
N ALA A 111 5.60 18.89 7.31
CA ALA A 111 5.88 18.42 8.66
C ALA A 111 7.37 18.16 8.88
N PHE A 112 8.04 17.56 7.90
CA PHE A 112 9.49 17.36 7.93
C PHE A 112 10.24 18.69 7.93
N LEU A 113 9.83 19.64 7.10
CA LEU A 113 10.43 20.98 7.06
C LEU A 113 10.26 21.71 8.39
N ASN A 114 9.07 21.66 9.00
CA ASN A 114 8.84 22.21 10.34
C ASN A 114 9.76 21.58 11.40
N THR A 115 10.01 20.27 11.32
CA THR A 115 10.95 19.59 12.23
C THR A 115 12.37 20.16 12.11
N ILE A 116 12.85 20.41 10.88
CA ILE A 116 14.15 21.04 10.62
C ILE A 116 14.18 22.47 11.17
N LEU A 117 13.13 23.25 10.93
CA LEU A 117 13.03 24.63 11.40
C LEU A 117 13.10 24.70 12.93
N ILE A 118 12.34 23.85 13.63
CA ILE A 118 12.35 23.76 15.10
C ILE A 118 13.74 23.35 15.60
N ALA A 119 14.35 22.31 15.02
CA ALA A 119 15.66 21.84 15.43
C ALA A 119 16.76 22.91 15.28
N ARG A 120 16.66 23.78 14.26
CA ARG A 120 17.56 24.92 14.08
C ARG A 120 17.22 26.12 14.95
N ALA A 121 15.95 26.36 15.24
CA ALA A 121 15.52 27.43 16.14
C ALA A 121 15.96 27.18 17.60
N VAL A 122 15.96 25.92 18.04
CA VAL A 122 16.38 25.53 19.41
C VAL A 122 17.90 25.58 19.60
N LYS A 123 18.69 25.57 18.52
CA LYS A 123 20.17 25.69 18.57
C LYS A 123 20.68 27.13 18.73
N LYS A 124 19.80 28.09 19.06
CA LYS A 124 20.18 29.46 19.39
C LYS A 124 20.30 29.67 20.90
#